data_AF-A0A9D1RC75-F1
#
_entry.id   AF-A0A9D1RC75-F1
#
_cell.length_a   1.000
_cell.length_b   1.000
_cell.length_c   1.000
_cell.angle_alpha   90.00
_cell.angle_beta   90.00
_cell.angle_gamma   90.00
#
_symmetry.space_group_name_H-M   'P 1'
#
loop_
_entity.id
_entity.type
_entity.pdbx_description
1 polymer ?
#
loop_
_entity_poly.entity_id
_entity_poly.type
_entity_poly.pdbx_seq_one_letter_code
_entity_poly.pdbx_strand_id
1 'polypeptide(L)'
;MAINFRSPYLTGSDGRKIPCSLKIEENGSYYSVSFTLNQNVKLKEAVLFSGAHNFPAGAKFYGDGYQMLSQYSGTTARFGTITGYSDKGHYKMPQTSGFKTVYNYALIGSGNNTLLIGASSCNRFRTEIRISKTQLCIAQCLENLEFRANEKICLENMVILQGEKNCILNEYARIISEAHPAKKYFEMPAGWCSWYCIGPNISEQDIFDNLKVIREKTPQLKYIQIDDGFQPFMGDWLETSDKFDRPMKEICTDIKKAGFEPAIWLAPFIASPKSRLLKEHPEYFVKDETGRPRLRRLTSYRHMFLTA
;
A
#
# COMPACT_ATOMS: atom_id res chain seq x y z
N MET A 1 -0.01 30.65 -2.49
CA MET A 1 -0.62 30.31 -1.19
C MET A 1 0.21 29.20 -0.59
N ALA A 2 0.76 29.39 0.61
CA ALA A 2 1.57 28.37 1.26
C ALA A 2 0.62 27.40 1.97
N ILE A 3 0.60 26.14 1.51
CA ILE A 3 0.01 25.05 2.28
C ILE A 3 0.71 25.05 3.63
N ASN A 4 -0.05 25.19 4.71
CA ASN A 4 0.49 25.25 6.06
C ASN A 4 -0.41 24.45 7.01
N PHE A 5 0.19 23.80 7.99
CA PHE A 5 -0.51 22.91 8.92
C PHE A 5 -0.84 23.61 10.23
N ARG A 6 -1.29 24.88 10.18
CA ARG A 6 -1.45 25.73 11.37
C ARG A 6 -2.75 25.56 12.14
N SER A 7 -3.77 24.96 11.55
CA SER A 7 -5.04 24.68 12.24
C SER A 7 -5.60 23.27 11.99
N PRO A 8 -4.83 22.20 12.29
CA PRO A 8 -5.32 20.83 12.23
C PRO A 8 -6.49 20.61 13.21
N TYR A 9 -7.36 19.67 12.88
CA TYR A 9 -8.46 19.28 13.75
C TYR A 9 -8.80 17.79 13.62
N LEU A 10 -9.38 17.23 14.68
CA LEU A 10 -9.87 15.86 14.70
C LEU A 10 -11.34 15.79 14.31
N THR A 11 -11.71 14.72 13.59
CA THR A 11 -13.10 14.39 13.26
C THR A 11 -13.46 13.03 13.85
N GLY A 12 -14.56 12.97 14.59
CA GLY A 12 -15.12 11.75 15.15
C GLY A 12 -15.70 10.83 14.07
N SER A 13 -15.98 9.59 14.45
CA SER A 13 -16.63 8.60 13.56
C SER A 13 -18.04 9.05 13.14
N ASP A 14 -18.67 9.92 13.92
CA ASP A 14 -19.95 10.57 13.63
C ASP A 14 -19.83 11.78 12.68
N GLY A 15 -18.60 12.13 12.26
CA GLY A 15 -18.32 13.26 11.37
C GLY A 15 -18.22 14.62 12.07
N ARG A 16 -18.35 14.69 13.40
CA ARG A 16 -18.26 15.96 14.15
C ARG A 16 -16.81 16.28 14.52
N LYS A 17 -16.49 17.57 14.61
CA LYS A 17 -15.18 18.00 15.12
C LYS A 17 -15.06 17.67 16.60
N ILE A 18 -13.92 17.15 17.01
CA ILE A 18 -13.66 16.77 18.39
C ILE A 18 -12.84 17.85 19.09
N PRO A 19 -13.33 18.43 20.20
CA PRO A 19 -12.54 19.32 21.04
C PRO A 19 -11.30 18.59 21.57
N CYS A 20 -10.12 19.17 21.39
CA CYS A 20 -8.86 18.59 21.83
C CYS A 20 -7.79 19.68 21.95
N SER A 21 -6.75 19.41 22.73
CA SER A 21 -5.57 20.25 22.78
C SER A 21 -4.66 19.89 21.60
N LEU A 22 -4.20 20.89 20.86
CA LEU A 22 -3.36 20.75 19.68
C LEU A 22 -1.93 21.23 19.99
N LYS A 23 -0.93 20.46 19.60
CA LYS A 23 0.47 20.88 19.58
C LYS A 23 1.05 20.67 18.17
N ILE A 24 1.68 21.72 17.65
CA ILE A 24 2.38 21.70 16.37
C ILE A 24 3.83 22.08 16.62
N GLU A 25 4.76 21.32 16.06
CA GLU A 25 6.18 21.63 16.04
C GLU A 25 6.62 21.72 14.57
N GLU A 26 7.24 22.84 14.19
CA GLU A 26 7.74 23.09 12.84
C GLU A 26 9.27 23.23 12.88
N ASN A 27 9.96 22.46 12.05
CA ASN A 27 11.41 22.53 11.92
C ASN A 27 11.79 22.47 10.42
N GLY A 28 11.98 23.64 9.81
CA GLY A 28 12.26 23.75 8.39
C GLY A 28 11.11 23.19 7.55
N SER A 29 11.38 22.10 6.81
CA SER A 29 10.40 21.41 5.98
C SER A 29 9.50 20.43 6.74
N TYR A 30 9.78 20.17 8.02
CA TYR A 30 9.09 19.17 8.83
C TYR A 30 8.02 19.77 9.73
N TYR A 31 6.90 19.04 9.83
CA TYR A 31 5.76 19.37 10.67
C TYR A 31 5.33 18.16 11.48
N SER A 32 5.44 18.27 12.80
CA SER A 32 4.96 17.27 13.75
C SER A 32 3.68 17.77 14.40
N VAL A 33 2.60 16.99 14.29
CA VAL A 33 1.29 17.35 14.85
C VAL A 33 0.88 16.31 15.87
N SER A 34 0.46 16.77 17.05
CA SER A 34 -0.10 15.89 18.07
C SER A 34 -1.32 16.50 18.73
N PHE A 35 -2.22 15.63 19.17
CA PHE A 35 -3.44 15.99 19.89
C PHE A 35 -3.47 15.31 21.25
N THR A 36 -4.03 15.99 22.25
CA THR A 36 -4.39 15.38 23.53
C THR A 36 -5.90 15.45 23.70
N LEU A 37 -6.52 14.29 23.93
CA LEU A 37 -7.96 14.18 24.10
C LEU A 37 -8.39 14.50 25.53
N ASN A 38 -9.61 15.00 25.70
CA ASN A 38 -10.25 15.20 27.00
C ASN A 38 -11.38 14.19 27.28
N GLN A 39 -11.67 13.29 26.34
CA GLN A 39 -12.75 12.32 26.42
C GLN A 39 -12.40 11.03 25.66
N ASN A 40 -13.08 9.94 25.99
CA ASN A 40 -13.04 8.73 25.17
C ASN A 40 -13.83 8.96 23.87
N VAL A 41 -13.26 8.63 22.72
CA VAL A 41 -13.88 8.90 21.43
C VAL A 41 -13.38 7.97 20.34
N LYS A 42 -14.25 7.62 19.40
CA LYS A 42 -13.86 6.93 18.17
C LYS A 42 -13.54 7.94 17.07
N LEU A 43 -12.30 7.94 16.58
CA LEU A 43 -11.82 8.96 15.64
C LEU A 43 -11.73 8.45 14.21
N LYS A 44 -12.31 9.20 13.28
CA LYS A 44 -12.27 8.89 11.86
C LYS A 44 -10.95 9.33 11.23
N GLU A 45 -10.60 10.60 11.40
CA GLU A 45 -9.44 11.21 10.77
C GLU A 45 -8.99 12.48 11.50
N ALA A 46 -7.71 12.79 11.33
CA ALA A 46 -7.13 14.07 11.66
C ALA A 46 -6.91 14.84 10.35
N VAL A 47 -7.59 15.99 10.20
CA VAL A 47 -7.44 16.86 9.04
C VAL A 47 -6.33 17.85 9.34
N LEU A 48 -5.22 17.77 8.60
CA LEU A 48 -4.03 18.60 8.76
C LEU A 48 -4.16 19.91 8.00
N PHE A 49 -4.78 19.86 6.83
CA PHE A 49 -5.05 21.03 5.99
C PHE A 49 -6.33 20.78 5.19
N SER A 50 -7.16 21.82 4.99
CA SER A 50 -8.30 21.77 4.09
C SER A 50 -8.58 23.18 3.58
N GLY A 51 -8.55 23.38 2.27
CA GLY A 51 -8.84 24.68 1.67
C GLY A 51 -8.57 24.77 0.18
N ALA A 52 -8.79 25.97 -0.37
CA ALA A 52 -8.51 26.25 -1.77
C ALA A 52 -6.99 26.19 -2.03
N HIS A 53 -6.57 25.52 -3.11
CA HIS A 53 -5.15 25.32 -3.40
C HIS A 53 -4.55 26.37 -4.35
N ASN A 54 -5.38 27.12 -5.09
CA ASN A 54 -4.99 28.18 -6.03
C ASN A 54 -3.95 27.80 -7.12
N PHE A 55 -3.52 26.54 -7.20
CA PHE A 55 -2.73 26.04 -8.33
C PHE A 55 -3.43 26.27 -9.67
N PRO A 56 -2.69 26.66 -10.74
CA PRO A 56 -3.23 26.76 -12.09
C PRO A 56 -3.84 25.43 -12.52
N ALA A 57 -4.93 25.46 -13.30
CA ALA A 57 -5.61 24.26 -13.82
C ALA A 57 -4.68 23.29 -14.59
N GLY A 58 -3.63 23.83 -15.22
CA GLY A 58 -2.63 23.08 -15.98
C GLY A 58 -1.44 22.58 -15.14
N ALA A 59 -1.38 22.90 -13.84
CA ALA A 59 -0.28 22.45 -12.99
C ALA A 59 -0.23 20.93 -12.95
N LYS A 60 0.93 20.36 -13.31
CA LYS A 60 1.12 18.91 -13.31
C LYS A 60 0.91 18.35 -11.92
N PHE A 61 0.28 17.19 -11.85
CA PHE A 61 0.04 16.47 -10.61
C PHE A 61 0.54 15.05 -10.76
N TYR A 62 1.17 14.52 -9.72
CA TYR A 62 1.54 13.12 -9.57
C TYR A 62 1.31 12.69 -8.12
N GLY A 63 0.89 11.45 -7.90
CA GLY A 63 0.91 10.83 -6.59
C GLY A 63 0.67 9.33 -6.68
N ASP A 64 1.17 8.61 -5.67
CA ASP A 64 1.03 7.16 -5.61
C ASP A 64 -0.32 6.76 -5.04
N GLY A 65 -0.80 5.60 -5.47
CA GLY A 65 -1.88 4.91 -4.78
C GLY A 65 -1.41 4.31 -3.47
N TYR A 66 -2.36 3.77 -2.70
CA TYR A 66 -2.01 3.11 -1.44
C TYR A 66 -1.37 1.74 -1.69
N GLN A 67 -1.67 1.14 -2.85
CA GLN A 67 -1.23 -0.17 -3.27
C GLN A 67 -0.28 -0.05 -4.47
N MET A 68 0.64 -1.01 -4.60
CA MET A 68 1.70 -1.03 -5.63
C MET A 68 1.19 -0.80 -7.06
N LEU A 69 0.01 -1.33 -7.41
CA LEU A 69 -0.51 -1.29 -8.77
C LEU A 69 -1.27 0.00 -9.11
N SER A 70 -1.42 0.94 -8.17
CA SER A 70 -2.18 2.18 -8.36
C SER A 70 -1.22 3.36 -8.39
N GLN A 71 -1.26 4.14 -9.47
CA GLN A 71 -0.55 5.42 -9.57
C GLN A 71 -1.39 6.44 -10.33
N TYR A 72 -1.24 7.71 -9.98
CA TYR A 72 -2.07 8.79 -10.50
C TYR A 72 -1.23 9.93 -11.06
N SER A 73 -1.69 10.48 -12.19
CA SER A 73 -1.06 11.65 -12.80
C SER A 73 -2.05 12.49 -13.59
N GLY A 74 -1.60 13.67 -14.03
CA GLY A 74 -2.36 14.55 -14.90
C GLY A 74 -2.10 16.00 -14.55
N THR A 75 -3.17 16.77 -14.37
CA THR A 75 -3.13 18.13 -13.86
C THR A 75 -4.14 18.32 -12.72
N THR A 76 -4.01 19.42 -11.98
CA THR A 76 -4.98 19.81 -10.94
C THR A 76 -6.42 19.94 -11.46
N ALA A 77 -6.63 20.30 -12.73
CA ALA A 77 -7.97 20.32 -13.34
C ALA A 77 -8.40 18.98 -13.97
N ARG A 78 -7.45 18.14 -14.39
CA ARG A 78 -7.72 16.85 -15.05
C ARG A 78 -6.84 15.74 -14.46
N PHE A 79 -7.43 15.02 -13.51
CA PHE A 79 -6.80 13.93 -12.80
C PHE A 79 -7.04 12.57 -13.51
N GLY A 80 -6.01 11.75 -13.64
CA GLY A 80 -6.06 10.44 -14.27
C GLY A 80 -5.31 9.36 -13.49
N THR A 81 -5.45 8.11 -13.93
CA THR A 81 -4.66 6.96 -13.48
C THR A 81 -3.57 6.68 -14.51
N ILE A 82 -2.36 6.35 -14.05
CA ILE A 82 -1.29 5.85 -14.93
C ILE A 82 -1.56 4.38 -15.28
N THR A 83 -2.02 3.62 -14.30
CA THR A 83 -2.27 2.19 -14.44
C THR A 83 -3.75 1.90 -14.75
N GLY A 84 -4.04 0.65 -15.12
CA GLY A 84 -5.41 0.16 -15.26
C GLY A 84 -6.14 -0.07 -13.93
N TYR A 85 -5.47 0.16 -12.79
CA TYR A 85 -5.98 -0.07 -11.45
C TYR A 85 -6.13 1.23 -10.68
N SER A 86 -7.08 1.26 -9.76
CA SER A 86 -7.25 2.38 -8.82
C SER A 86 -7.65 1.87 -7.45
N ASP A 87 -7.28 2.60 -6.40
CA ASP A 87 -7.59 2.26 -5.03
C ASP A 87 -9.11 2.16 -4.81
N LYS A 88 -9.89 3.11 -5.35
CA LYS A 88 -11.36 3.05 -5.30
C LYS A 88 -11.95 1.94 -6.15
N GLY A 89 -11.46 1.77 -7.39
CA GLY A 89 -12.04 0.86 -8.36
C GLY A 89 -11.70 -0.61 -8.09
N HIS A 90 -10.40 -0.92 -8.04
CA HIS A 90 -9.88 -2.27 -7.89
C HIS A 90 -9.88 -2.70 -6.42
N TYR A 91 -9.27 -1.89 -5.55
CA TYR A 91 -9.07 -2.23 -4.13
C TYR A 91 -10.27 -1.88 -3.23
N LYS A 92 -11.28 -1.18 -3.78
CA LYS A 92 -12.49 -0.73 -3.06
C LYS A 92 -12.15 0.08 -1.81
N MET A 93 -11.10 0.88 -1.85
CA MET A 93 -10.76 1.79 -0.77
C MET A 93 -11.74 2.97 -0.72
N PRO A 94 -12.17 3.39 0.48
CA PRO A 94 -13.01 4.57 0.63
C PRO A 94 -12.35 5.82 0.05
N GLN A 95 -13.16 6.69 -0.56
CA GLN A 95 -12.73 8.01 -1.02
C GLN A 95 -13.78 9.06 -0.66
N THR A 96 -13.32 10.26 -0.32
CA THR A 96 -14.17 11.42 -0.05
C THR A 96 -14.87 11.86 -1.33
N SER A 97 -16.19 12.04 -1.29
CA SER A 97 -16.97 12.48 -2.44
C SER A 97 -16.46 13.83 -2.96
N GLY A 98 -16.37 13.98 -4.29
CA GLY A 98 -15.85 15.18 -4.94
C GLY A 98 -14.32 15.30 -4.96
N PHE A 99 -13.59 14.39 -4.33
CA PHE A 99 -12.13 14.36 -4.33
C PHE A 99 -11.58 13.13 -5.03
N LYS A 100 -10.34 13.28 -5.53
CA LYS A 100 -9.43 12.19 -5.85
C LYS A 100 -8.42 12.07 -4.72
N THR A 101 -8.02 10.85 -4.40
CA THR A 101 -7.09 10.59 -3.29
C THR A 101 -5.83 9.93 -3.80
N VAL A 102 -4.69 10.49 -3.41
CA VAL A 102 -3.39 9.82 -3.44
C VAL A 102 -2.88 9.66 -2.02
N TYR A 103 -1.86 8.83 -1.83
CA TYR A 103 -1.45 8.38 -0.51
C TYR A 103 0.03 8.65 -0.27
N ASN A 104 0.36 8.92 0.99
CA ASN A 104 1.70 9.20 1.50
C ASN A 104 2.36 10.47 0.94
N TYR A 105 2.42 10.70 -0.37
CA TYR A 105 2.90 11.95 -0.95
C TYR A 105 2.25 12.32 -2.29
N ALA A 106 2.42 13.59 -2.67
CA ALA A 106 2.02 14.13 -3.97
C ALA A 106 3.06 15.15 -4.46
N LEU A 107 3.21 15.23 -5.78
CA LEU A 107 3.97 16.26 -6.47
C LEU A 107 3.00 17.17 -7.24
N ILE A 108 3.19 18.49 -7.14
CA ILE A 108 2.41 19.50 -7.85
C ILE A 108 3.36 20.49 -8.50
N GLY A 109 3.18 20.76 -9.80
CA GLY A 109 4.09 21.57 -10.60
C GLY A 109 5.10 20.74 -11.38
N SER A 110 6.11 21.38 -11.94
CA SER A 110 7.09 20.73 -12.82
C SER A 110 8.43 21.46 -12.85
N GLY A 111 9.49 20.74 -13.20
CA GLY A 111 10.84 21.30 -13.35
C GLY A 111 11.37 21.89 -12.04
N ASN A 112 11.91 23.11 -12.11
CA ASN A 112 12.54 23.82 -10.99
C ASN A 112 11.56 24.39 -9.96
N ASN A 113 10.25 24.30 -10.21
CA ASN A 113 9.21 24.79 -9.31
C ASN A 113 8.19 23.69 -9.01
N THR A 114 8.69 22.56 -8.50
CA THR A 114 7.87 21.43 -8.07
C THR A 114 7.68 21.51 -6.56
N LEU A 115 6.44 21.32 -6.11
CA LEU A 115 6.06 21.19 -4.71
C LEU A 115 5.87 19.70 -4.38
N LEU A 116 6.51 19.23 -3.32
CA LEU A 116 6.27 17.93 -2.71
C LEU A 116 5.56 18.15 -1.37
N ILE A 117 4.48 17.39 -1.16
CA ILE A 117 3.79 17.27 0.11
C ILE A 117 3.77 15.79 0.44
N GLY A 118 4.34 15.37 1.56
CA GLY A 118 4.37 13.95 1.92
C GLY A 118 4.52 13.68 3.40
N ALA A 119 4.15 12.50 3.85
CA ALA A 119 4.43 12.03 5.21
C ALA A 119 5.85 11.44 5.26
N SER A 120 6.60 11.66 6.34
CA SER A 120 7.90 11.02 6.52
C SER A 120 7.79 9.53 6.88
N SER A 121 6.60 9.10 7.32
CA SER A 121 6.36 7.75 7.83
C SER A 121 4.91 7.30 7.62
N CYS A 122 4.67 5.99 7.82
CA CYS A 122 3.35 5.36 7.84
C CYS A 122 3.27 4.32 8.97
N ASN A 123 3.72 4.67 10.19
CA ASN A 123 3.84 3.75 11.32
C ASN A 123 2.48 3.31 11.90
N ARG A 124 1.52 4.23 11.95
CA ARG A 124 0.21 4.02 12.57
C ARG A 124 -0.92 4.50 11.67
N PHE A 125 -0.73 5.61 10.95
CA PHE A 125 -1.81 6.23 10.19
C PHE A 125 -1.51 6.30 8.70
N ARG A 126 -2.56 6.08 7.90
CA ARG A 126 -2.52 6.30 6.46
C ARG A 126 -2.71 7.78 6.16
N THR A 127 -1.74 8.39 5.49
CA THR A 127 -1.84 9.76 5.00
C THR A 127 -2.55 9.80 3.65
N GLU A 128 -3.59 10.63 3.55
CA GLU A 128 -4.38 10.87 2.36
C GLU A 128 -4.23 12.32 1.90
N ILE A 129 -3.84 12.51 0.65
CA ILE A 129 -3.82 13.80 -0.02
C ILE A 129 -4.97 13.79 -1.03
N ARG A 130 -6.01 14.54 -0.68
CA ARG A 130 -7.28 14.60 -1.37
C ARG A 130 -7.33 15.87 -2.19
N ILE A 131 -7.47 15.75 -3.51
CA ILE A 131 -7.49 16.88 -4.44
C ILE A 131 -8.78 16.91 -5.25
N SER A 132 -9.34 18.11 -5.41
CA SER A 132 -10.38 18.42 -6.39
C SER A 132 -9.85 19.50 -7.35
N LYS A 133 -10.70 20.02 -8.25
CA LYS A 133 -10.29 21.10 -9.17
C LYS A 133 -9.87 22.39 -8.45
N THR A 134 -10.35 22.60 -7.23
CA THR A 134 -10.17 23.86 -6.50
C THR A 134 -9.69 23.66 -5.06
N GLN A 135 -9.89 22.49 -4.47
CA GLN A 135 -9.64 22.21 -3.06
C GLN A 135 -8.55 21.16 -2.89
N LEU A 136 -7.74 21.34 -1.85
CA LEU A 136 -6.82 20.34 -1.35
C LEU A 136 -7.16 20.07 0.12
N CYS A 137 -7.19 18.80 0.49
CA CYS A 137 -7.36 18.34 1.86
C CYS A 137 -6.29 17.29 2.16
N ILE A 138 -5.53 17.49 3.24
CA ILE A 138 -4.51 16.58 3.72
C ILE A 138 -5.00 16.04 5.06
N ALA A 139 -5.15 14.73 5.15
CA ALA A 139 -5.68 14.09 6.35
C ALA A 139 -4.95 12.78 6.64
N GLN A 140 -4.92 12.39 7.90
CA GLN A 140 -4.49 11.07 8.34
C GLN A 140 -5.70 10.28 8.83
N CYS A 141 -5.88 9.08 8.30
CA CYS A 141 -6.98 8.20 8.68
C CYS A 141 -6.67 7.52 10.01
N LEU A 142 -7.56 7.66 10.99
CA LEU A 142 -7.48 7.06 12.32
C LEU A 142 -8.36 5.79 12.44
N GLU A 143 -8.91 5.33 11.31
CA GLU A 143 -9.56 4.04 11.13
C GLU A 143 -10.79 3.77 12.02
N ASN A 144 -11.41 4.83 12.54
CA ASN A 144 -12.53 4.75 13.50
C ASN A 144 -12.15 4.00 14.79
N LEU A 145 -10.86 3.98 15.14
CA LEU A 145 -10.37 3.38 16.37
C LEU A 145 -10.82 4.21 17.59
N GLU A 146 -10.96 3.53 18.72
CA GLU A 146 -11.25 4.15 20.00
C GLU A 146 -9.97 4.65 20.66
N PHE A 147 -10.00 5.90 21.10
CA PHE A 147 -8.92 6.57 21.82
C PHE A 147 -9.42 7.02 23.18
N ARG A 148 -8.56 6.96 24.19
CA ARG A 148 -8.93 7.27 25.58
C ARG A 148 -8.75 8.75 25.90
N ALA A 149 -9.50 9.23 26.89
CA ALA A 149 -9.25 10.52 27.50
C ALA A 149 -7.79 10.62 27.99
N ASN A 150 -7.18 11.79 27.82
CA ASN A 150 -5.78 12.09 28.11
C ASN A 150 -4.75 11.30 27.26
N GLU A 151 -5.19 10.49 26.29
CA GLU A 151 -4.27 9.89 25.32
C GLU A 151 -3.67 10.98 24.43
N LYS A 152 -2.35 10.92 24.26
CA LYS A 152 -1.63 11.72 23.27
C LYS A 152 -1.59 10.97 21.95
N ILE A 153 -2.17 11.57 20.92
CA ILE A 153 -2.15 11.07 19.55
C ILE A 153 -1.04 11.80 18.80
N CYS A 154 0.06 11.10 18.52
CA CYS A 154 1.11 11.59 17.62
C CYS A 154 0.79 11.15 16.19
N LEU A 155 0.67 12.10 15.27
CA LEU A 155 0.45 11.83 13.85
C LEU A 155 1.77 11.46 13.14
N GLU A 156 1.69 10.92 11.93
CA GLU A 156 2.88 10.83 11.06
C GLU A 156 3.36 12.24 10.74
N ASN A 157 4.68 12.49 10.78
CA ASN A 157 5.18 13.83 10.47
C ASN A 157 4.98 14.14 8.99
N MET A 158 4.66 15.39 8.68
CA MET A 158 4.52 15.89 7.32
C MET A 158 5.77 16.63 6.88
N VAL A 159 6.04 16.57 5.59
CA VAL A 159 7.17 17.19 4.91
C VAL A 159 6.63 18.01 3.75
N ILE A 160 7.05 19.28 3.66
CA ILE A 160 6.81 20.15 2.51
C ILE A 160 8.16 20.56 1.93
N LEU A 161 8.41 20.21 0.67
CA LEU A 161 9.62 20.61 -0.07
C LEU A 161 9.23 21.34 -1.34
N GLN A 162 10.02 22.33 -1.74
CA GLN A 162 9.84 23.04 -2.99
C GLN A 162 11.18 23.23 -3.70
N GLY A 163 11.24 22.95 -4.99
CA GLY A 163 12.45 23.12 -5.79
C GLY A 163 12.45 22.30 -7.07
N GLU A 164 13.66 22.00 -7.55
CA GLU A 164 13.86 21.06 -8.65
C GLU A 164 13.42 19.65 -8.24
N LYS A 165 12.66 19.00 -9.13
CA LYS A 165 11.95 17.74 -8.88
C LYS A 165 12.87 16.63 -8.33
N ASN A 166 14.01 16.38 -8.95
CA ASN A 166 14.88 15.29 -8.54
C ASN A 166 15.61 15.62 -7.22
N CYS A 167 16.01 16.88 -7.03
CA CYS A 167 16.57 17.33 -5.75
C CYS A 167 15.60 17.11 -4.58
N ILE A 168 14.34 17.52 -4.71
CA ILE A 168 13.35 17.35 -3.62
C ILE A 168 12.95 15.88 -3.42
N LEU A 169 12.93 15.07 -4.48
CA LEU A 169 12.67 13.63 -4.36
C LEU A 169 13.83 12.90 -3.67
N ASN A 170 15.08 13.26 -3.97
CA ASN A 170 16.24 12.71 -3.28
C ASN A 170 16.23 13.07 -1.79
N GLU A 171 15.92 14.33 -1.47
CA GLU A 171 15.78 14.75 -0.08
C GLU A 171 14.64 13.99 0.61
N TYR A 172 13.46 13.91 -0.01
CA TYR A 172 12.33 13.16 0.57
C TYR A 172 12.63 11.67 0.76
N ALA A 173 13.37 11.04 -0.17
CA ALA A 173 13.83 9.66 -0.02
C ALA A 173 14.80 9.48 1.16
N ARG A 174 15.70 10.45 1.39
CA ARG A 174 16.58 10.48 2.56
C ARG A 174 15.75 10.54 3.85
N ILE A 175 14.76 11.43 3.90
CA ILE A 175 13.85 11.62 5.04
C ILE A 175 13.06 10.33 5.34
N ILE A 176 12.44 9.71 4.33
CA ILE A 176 11.72 8.44 4.53
C ILE A 176 12.68 7.35 5.01
N SER A 177 13.90 7.30 4.49
CA SER A 177 14.89 6.29 4.87
C SER A 177 15.36 6.41 6.32
N GLU A 178 15.27 7.59 6.94
CA GLU A 178 15.54 7.76 8.37
C GLU A 178 14.44 7.16 9.24
N ALA A 179 13.17 7.35 8.84
CA ALA A 179 12.02 6.78 9.55
C ALA A 179 11.81 5.30 9.25
N HIS A 180 12.17 4.86 8.04
CA HIS A 180 12.01 3.51 7.51
C HIS A 180 13.31 3.04 6.85
N PRO A 181 14.34 2.65 7.63
CA PRO A 181 15.60 2.20 7.09
C PRO A 181 15.43 1.05 6.10
N ALA A 182 15.85 1.27 4.85
CA ALA A 182 15.78 0.25 3.81
C ALA A 182 16.63 -0.97 4.19
N LYS A 183 16.08 -2.17 3.97
CA LYS A 183 16.87 -3.40 4.07
C LYS A 183 17.97 -3.36 3.00
N LYS A 184 19.21 -3.61 3.42
CA LYS A 184 20.36 -3.68 2.51
C LYS A 184 20.42 -5.07 1.90
N TYR A 185 20.50 -5.14 0.58
CA TYR A 185 20.71 -6.35 -0.18
C TYR A 185 22.05 -6.24 -0.90
N PHE A 186 22.90 -7.26 -0.78
CA PHE A 186 24.27 -7.24 -1.30
C PHE A 186 24.38 -7.85 -2.70
N GLU A 187 23.34 -8.58 -3.14
CA GLU A 187 23.23 -9.17 -4.47
C GLU A 187 21.82 -8.90 -5.00
N MET A 188 21.72 -8.49 -6.27
CA MET A 188 20.43 -8.37 -6.96
C MET A 188 20.04 -9.76 -7.46
N PRO A 189 18.94 -10.37 -6.96
CA PRO A 189 18.56 -11.71 -7.36
C PRO A 189 18.14 -11.73 -8.83
N ALA A 190 18.65 -12.70 -9.58
CA ALA A 190 18.23 -12.99 -10.95
C ALA A 190 17.61 -14.39 -11.00
N GLY A 191 16.47 -14.51 -11.66
CA GLY A 191 15.73 -15.76 -11.69
C GLY A 191 14.64 -15.81 -12.76
N TRP A 192 14.03 -16.98 -12.87
CA TRP A 192 12.86 -17.25 -13.68
C TRP A 192 11.59 -17.22 -12.82
N CYS A 193 10.49 -16.70 -13.36
CA CYS A 193 9.18 -16.63 -12.72
C CYS A 193 8.13 -17.24 -13.65
N SER A 194 7.34 -18.18 -13.13
CA SER A 194 6.34 -18.91 -13.94
C SER A 194 5.14 -18.05 -14.38
N TRP A 195 4.83 -16.96 -13.69
CA TRP A 195 3.57 -16.22 -13.84
C TRP A 195 3.33 -15.70 -15.25
N TYR A 196 4.33 -15.06 -15.86
CA TYR A 196 4.13 -14.29 -17.09
C TYR A 196 4.02 -15.16 -18.35
N CYS A 197 4.46 -16.42 -18.27
CA CYS A 197 4.38 -17.36 -19.39
C CYS A 197 3.25 -18.39 -19.19
N ILE A 198 3.04 -18.85 -17.96
CA ILE A 198 2.19 -20.02 -17.65
C ILE A 198 1.01 -19.62 -16.76
N GLY A 199 1.25 -18.71 -15.80
CA GLY A 199 0.22 -18.22 -14.88
C GLY A 199 -0.35 -19.33 -14.00
N PRO A 200 -1.65 -19.28 -13.64
CA PRO A 200 -2.26 -20.16 -12.63
C PRO A 200 -2.34 -21.63 -13.06
N ASN A 201 -2.05 -21.94 -14.32
CA ASN A 201 -2.10 -23.30 -14.87
C ASN A 201 -0.79 -24.07 -14.70
N ILE A 202 0.20 -23.50 -14.01
CA ILE A 202 1.50 -24.14 -13.76
C ILE A 202 1.35 -25.56 -13.20
N SER A 203 2.10 -26.49 -13.78
CA SER A 203 2.23 -27.88 -13.34
C SER A 203 3.66 -28.19 -12.87
N GLU A 204 3.83 -29.34 -12.23
CA GLU A 204 5.14 -29.85 -11.86
C GLU A 204 6.05 -30.04 -13.07
N GLN A 205 5.52 -30.58 -14.18
CA GLN A 205 6.27 -30.84 -15.41
C GLN A 205 6.82 -29.55 -16.01
N ASP A 206 6.02 -28.49 -16.04
CA ASP A 206 6.44 -27.19 -16.57
C ASP A 206 7.67 -26.64 -15.84
N ILE A 207 7.77 -26.85 -14.52
CA ILE A 207 8.91 -26.42 -13.71
C ILE A 207 10.18 -27.13 -14.19
N PHE A 208 10.13 -28.45 -14.36
CA PHE A 208 11.32 -29.23 -14.72
C PHE A 208 11.73 -29.07 -16.18
N ASP A 209 10.77 -28.89 -17.10
CA ASP A 209 11.08 -28.58 -18.49
C ASP A 209 11.78 -27.22 -18.63
N ASN A 210 11.29 -26.20 -17.93
CA ASN A 210 11.95 -24.89 -17.91
C ASN A 210 13.31 -24.97 -17.19
N LEU A 211 13.40 -25.69 -16.07
CA LEU A 211 14.65 -25.87 -15.33
C LEU A 211 15.74 -26.50 -16.21
N LYS A 212 15.39 -27.50 -17.03
CA LYS A 212 16.33 -28.11 -17.98
C LYS A 212 16.89 -27.07 -18.95
N VAL A 213 16.02 -26.28 -19.58
CA VAL A 213 16.43 -25.24 -20.55
C VAL A 213 17.25 -24.14 -19.86
N ILE A 214 16.84 -23.70 -18.67
CA ILE A 214 17.55 -22.68 -17.89
C ILE A 214 18.97 -23.15 -17.55
N ARG A 215 19.11 -24.40 -17.11
CA ARG A 215 20.42 -25.01 -16.81
C ARG A 215 21.34 -25.04 -18.02
N GLU A 216 20.81 -25.29 -19.21
CA GLU A 216 21.59 -25.38 -20.45
C GLU A 216 21.91 -24.01 -21.06
N LYS A 217 20.97 -23.06 -21.04
CA LYS A 217 21.06 -21.82 -21.82
C LYS A 217 21.26 -20.55 -20.98
N THR A 218 20.76 -20.53 -19.74
CA THR A 218 20.76 -19.34 -18.89
C THR A 218 21.04 -19.68 -17.42
N PRO A 219 22.14 -20.39 -17.09
CA PRO A 219 22.42 -20.84 -15.72
C PRO A 219 22.64 -19.70 -14.72
N GLN A 220 22.85 -18.46 -15.19
CA GLN A 220 22.91 -17.27 -14.35
C GLN A 220 21.57 -16.89 -13.68
N LEU A 221 20.44 -17.45 -14.15
CA LEU A 221 19.14 -17.32 -13.49
C LEU A 221 19.08 -18.22 -12.26
N LYS A 222 19.73 -17.80 -11.18
CA LYS A 222 19.91 -18.56 -9.93
C LYS A 222 18.58 -19.00 -9.31
N TYR A 223 17.56 -18.13 -9.32
CA TYR A 223 16.29 -18.41 -8.66
C TYR A 223 15.25 -19.01 -9.60
N ILE A 224 14.56 -20.06 -9.16
CA ILE A 224 13.41 -20.66 -9.84
C ILE A 224 12.18 -20.33 -9.00
N GLN A 225 11.46 -19.28 -9.39
CA GLN A 225 10.29 -18.80 -8.69
C GLN A 225 9.03 -19.48 -9.21
N ILE A 226 8.42 -20.30 -8.36
CA ILE A 226 7.10 -20.90 -8.58
C ILE A 226 6.06 -19.87 -8.13
N ASP A 227 5.38 -19.25 -9.09
CA ASP A 227 4.33 -18.26 -8.84
C ASP A 227 2.96 -18.92 -8.54
N ASP A 228 1.90 -18.11 -8.46
CA ASP A 228 0.52 -18.55 -8.21
C ASP A 228 0.10 -19.73 -9.10
N GLY A 229 -0.51 -20.75 -8.47
CA GLY A 229 -1.08 -21.92 -9.12
C GLY A 229 -0.60 -23.25 -8.58
N PHE A 230 0.43 -23.27 -7.72
CA PHE A 230 0.88 -24.50 -7.07
C PHE A 230 -0.09 -24.98 -5.99
N GLN A 231 -0.69 -24.05 -5.24
CA GLN A 231 -1.60 -24.31 -4.14
C GLN A 231 -3.00 -24.70 -4.64
N PRO A 232 -3.74 -25.57 -3.93
CA PRO A 232 -5.11 -25.92 -4.32
C PRO A 232 -6.08 -24.74 -4.16
N PHE A 233 -5.90 -23.94 -3.10
CA PHE A 233 -6.71 -22.76 -2.81
C PHE A 233 -5.86 -21.67 -2.14
N MET A 234 -6.22 -20.40 -2.33
CA MET A 234 -5.66 -19.31 -1.53
C MET A 234 -5.90 -19.59 -0.05
N GLY A 235 -4.83 -19.57 0.75
CA GLY A 235 -4.85 -19.92 2.18
C GLY A 235 -4.31 -21.31 2.51
N ASP A 236 -4.26 -22.24 1.54
CA ASP A 236 -3.81 -23.62 1.74
C ASP A 236 -2.39 -23.82 1.16
N TRP A 237 -1.43 -23.05 1.68
CA TRP A 237 -0.09 -22.86 1.11
C TRP A 237 0.89 -24.04 1.29
N LEU A 238 0.56 -24.99 2.17
CA LEU A 238 1.39 -26.15 2.45
C LEU A 238 0.99 -27.38 1.62
N GLU A 239 -0.08 -27.27 0.85
CA GLU A 239 -0.62 -28.31 -0.01
C GLU A 239 -0.36 -27.96 -1.49
N THR A 240 -0.30 -28.98 -2.33
CA THR A 240 -0.21 -28.82 -3.79
C THR A 240 -1.55 -29.15 -4.44
N SER A 241 -1.83 -28.48 -5.55
CA SER A 241 -3.00 -28.76 -6.39
C SER A 241 -2.85 -30.10 -7.12
N ASP A 242 -3.90 -30.51 -7.83
CA ASP A 242 -3.98 -31.69 -8.68
C ASP A 242 -3.03 -31.66 -9.90
N LYS A 243 -2.35 -30.54 -10.15
CA LYS A 243 -1.33 -30.39 -11.20
C LYS A 243 0.08 -30.80 -10.76
N PHE A 244 0.20 -31.32 -9.54
CA PHE A 244 1.46 -31.69 -8.89
C PHE A 244 1.29 -33.06 -8.26
N ASP A 245 2.15 -34.00 -8.65
CA ASP A 245 2.12 -35.37 -8.12
C ASP A 245 2.88 -35.45 -6.79
N ARG A 246 3.77 -34.48 -6.53
CA ARG A 246 4.64 -34.47 -5.35
C ARG A 246 4.44 -33.24 -4.48
N PRO A 247 4.68 -33.36 -3.16
CA PRO A 247 4.72 -32.21 -2.26
C PRO A 247 5.79 -31.19 -2.69
N MET A 248 5.49 -29.90 -2.52
CA MET A 248 6.39 -28.80 -2.90
C MET A 248 7.81 -28.92 -2.28
N LYS A 249 7.94 -29.53 -1.11
CA LYS A 249 9.24 -29.79 -0.47
C LYS A 249 10.18 -30.63 -1.33
N GLU A 250 9.65 -31.65 -2.00
CA GLU A 250 10.45 -32.54 -2.86
C GLU A 250 10.87 -31.82 -4.14
N ILE A 251 9.96 -31.07 -4.75
CA ILE A 251 10.23 -30.24 -5.93
C ILE A 251 11.33 -29.21 -5.63
N CYS A 252 11.23 -28.50 -4.51
CA CYS A 252 12.26 -27.58 -4.04
C CYS A 252 13.61 -28.27 -3.80
N THR A 253 13.60 -29.51 -3.33
CA THR A 253 14.82 -30.30 -3.11
C THR A 253 15.51 -30.62 -4.44
N ASP A 254 14.74 -30.97 -5.47
CA ASP A 254 15.29 -31.29 -6.79
C ASP A 254 15.79 -30.04 -7.54
N ILE A 255 15.12 -28.89 -7.38
CA ILE A 255 15.63 -27.60 -7.86
C ILE A 255 17.02 -27.31 -7.26
N LYS A 256 17.18 -27.53 -5.94
CA LYS A 256 18.48 -27.38 -5.25
C LYS A 256 19.54 -28.34 -5.77
N LYS A 257 19.19 -29.62 -5.96
CA LYS A 257 20.11 -30.62 -6.54
C LYS A 257 20.55 -30.25 -7.96
N ALA A 258 19.71 -29.53 -8.70
CA ALA A 258 20.06 -29.03 -10.04
C ALA A 258 20.98 -27.80 -10.03
N GLY A 259 21.33 -27.26 -8.86
CA GLY A 259 22.22 -26.10 -8.70
C GLY A 259 21.51 -24.74 -8.62
N PHE A 260 20.21 -24.73 -8.38
CA PHE A 260 19.38 -23.51 -8.36
C PHE A 260 18.71 -23.29 -6.99
N GLU A 261 18.26 -22.06 -6.75
CA GLU A 261 17.53 -21.71 -5.53
C GLU A 261 16.01 -21.66 -5.78
N PRO A 262 15.20 -22.48 -5.09
CA PRO A 262 13.75 -22.38 -5.19
C PRO A 262 13.25 -21.10 -4.52
N ALA A 263 12.34 -20.41 -5.19
CA ALA A 263 11.59 -19.27 -4.66
C ALA A 263 10.09 -19.53 -4.84
N ILE A 264 9.26 -18.95 -3.98
CA ILE A 264 7.82 -19.20 -3.99
C ILE A 264 7.03 -17.92 -3.82
N TRP A 265 5.94 -17.81 -4.58
CA TRP A 265 4.95 -16.76 -4.40
C TRP A 265 3.97 -17.13 -3.29
N LEU A 266 3.57 -16.13 -2.50
CA LEU A 266 2.54 -16.26 -1.47
C LEU A 266 1.73 -14.98 -1.38
N ALA A 267 0.45 -15.12 -1.07
CA ALA A 267 -0.40 -14.02 -0.65
C ALA A 267 -0.91 -14.30 0.77
N PRO A 268 -0.07 -14.09 1.80
CA PRO A 268 -0.26 -14.72 3.12
C PRO A 268 -1.49 -14.22 3.89
N PHE A 269 -2.02 -13.05 3.54
CA PHE A 269 -3.15 -12.42 4.25
C PHE A 269 -4.50 -12.61 3.56
N ILE A 270 -4.59 -13.53 2.59
CA ILE A 270 -5.84 -13.85 1.90
C ILE A 270 -6.17 -15.34 1.94
N ALA A 271 -7.46 -15.65 1.98
CA ALA A 271 -7.95 -17.00 1.76
C ALA A 271 -9.20 -17.03 0.89
N SER A 272 -9.39 -18.14 0.18
CA SER A 272 -10.59 -18.37 -0.63
C SER A 272 -11.73 -18.96 0.23
N PRO A 273 -13.01 -18.80 -0.18
CA PRO A 273 -14.13 -19.46 0.48
C PRO A 273 -14.02 -20.99 0.59
N LYS A 274 -13.22 -21.61 -0.27
CA LYS A 274 -13.07 -23.07 -0.36
C LYS A 274 -11.92 -23.60 0.48
N SER A 275 -11.03 -22.73 0.95
CA SER A 275 -9.82 -23.15 1.66
C SER A 275 -10.13 -23.85 2.96
N ARG A 276 -9.25 -24.75 3.38
CA ARG A 276 -9.30 -25.36 4.70
C ARG A 276 -9.14 -24.30 5.78
N LEU A 277 -8.20 -23.37 5.59
CA LEU A 277 -7.94 -22.29 6.54
C LEU A 277 -9.20 -21.52 6.95
N LEU A 278 -10.06 -21.13 6.00
CA LEU A 278 -11.28 -20.39 6.34
C LEU A 278 -12.34 -21.27 7.00
N LYS A 279 -12.46 -22.53 6.57
CA LYS A 279 -13.45 -23.48 7.11
C LYS A 279 -13.12 -23.89 8.54
N GLU A 280 -11.84 -24.13 8.81
CA GLU A 280 -11.32 -24.62 10.09
C GLU A 280 -11.07 -23.46 11.07
N HIS A 281 -10.65 -22.28 10.58
CA HIS A 281 -10.30 -21.11 11.41
C HIS A 281 -10.97 -19.80 10.96
N PRO A 282 -12.31 -19.72 10.91
CA PRO A 282 -13.03 -18.49 10.54
C PRO A 282 -12.76 -17.31 11.49
N GLU A 283 -12.30 -17.58 12.72
CA GLU A 283 -11.93 -16.58 13.72
C GLU A 283 -10.66 -15.79 13.37
N TYR A 284 -9.80 -16.30 12.48
CA TYR A 284 -8.59 -15.60 12.02
C TYR A 284 -8.88 -14.47 11.03
N PHE A 285 -10.11 -14.32 10.55
CA PHE A 285 -10.44 -13.39 9.48
C PHE A 285 -11.04 -12.09 10.02
N VAL A 286 -10.74 -10.98 9.32
CA VAL A 286 -11.36 -9.68 9.58
C VAL A 286 -12.87 -9.83 9.45
N LYS A 287 -13.59 -9.42 10.49
CA LYS A 287 -15.05 -9.52 10.55
C LYS A 287 -15.73 -8.24 10.09
N ASP A 288 -16.92 -8.37 9.55
CA ASP A 288 -17.83 -7.25 9.32
C ASP A 288 -18.58 -6.86 10.62
N GLU A 289 -19.45 -5.85 10.51
CA GLU A 289 -20.27 -5.36 11.63
C GLU A 289 -21.22 -6.42 12.21
N THR A 290 -21.50 -7.49 11.46
CA THR A 290 -22.32 -8.63 11.91
C THR A 290 -21.49 -9.74 12.56
N GLY A 291 -20.17 -9.55 12.67
CA GLY A 291 -19.25 -10.54 13.25
C GLY A 291 -18.87 -11.67 12.30
N ARG A 292 -19.22 -11.59 11.02
CA ARG A 292 -18.92 -12.62 10.01
C ARG A 292 -17.63 -12.29 9.26
N PRO A 293 -16.84 -13.28 8.80
CA PRO A 293 -15.68 -13.02 7.95
C PRO A 293 -16.06 -12.13 6.75
N ARG A 294 -15.27 -11.09 6.53
CA ARG A 294 -15.55 -10.07 5.51
C ARG A 294 -15.09 -10.55 4.14
N LEU A 295 -16.06 -10.84 3.27
CA LEU A 295 -15.78 -11.18 1.87
C LEU A 295 -15.45 -9.93 1.05
N ARG A 296 -14.33 -9.94 0.33
CA ARG A 296 -13.99 -8.94 -0.69
C ARG A 296 -13.87 -9.59 -2.06
N ARG A 297 -14.52 -8.99 -3.05
CA ARG A 297 -14.33 -9.35 -4.46
C ARG A 297 -13.12 -8.59 -5.00
N LEU A 298 -11.98 -9.27 -5.11
CA LEU A 298 -10.80 -8.75 -5.80
C LEU A 298 -10.94 -9.09 -7.29
N THR A 299 -10.59 -8.18 -8.21
CA THR A 299 -10.98 -8.38 -9.62
C THR A 299 -10.14 -9.44 -10.34
N SER A 300 -8.95 -9.78 -9.84
CA SER A 300 -8.12 -10.89 -10.32
C SER A 300 -8.48 -12.24 -9.70
N TYR A 301 -9.21 -12.26 -8.57
CA TYR A 301 -9.56 -13.50 -7.84
C TYR A 301 -11.03 -13.48 -7.42
N ARG A 302 -11.81 -14.48 -7.84
CA ARG A 302 -13.24 -14.56 -7.52
C ARG A 302 -13.44 -14.79 -6.02
N HIS A 303 -13.59 -13.69 -5.26
CA HIS A 303 -13.94 -13.63 -3.84
C HIS A 303 -12.85 -14.15 -2.90
N MET A 304 -12.33 -13.28 -2.02
CA MET A 304 -11.33 -13.62 -1.01
C MET A 304 -11.65 -12.95 0.32
N PHE A 305 -11.20 -13.57 1.41
CA PHE A 305 -11.29 -13.05 2.77
C PHE A 305 -9.91 -12.60 3.23
N LEU A 306 -9.86 -11.53 4.03
CA LEU A 306 -8.63 -11.00 4.62
C LEU A 306 -8.42 -11.57 6.02
N THR A 307 -7.23 -12.08 6.30
CA THR A 307 -6.84 -12.46 7.67
C THR A 307 -6.62 -11.21 8.52
N ALA A 308 -6.92 -11.30 9.82
CA ALA A 308 -6.74 -10.24 10.80
C ALA A 308 -5.27 -10.08 11.22
#